data_AF-A0A4R6UCX6-F1
#
_entry.id   AF-A0A4R6UCX6-F1
#
_cell.length_a   1.000
_cell.length_b   1.000
_cell.length_c   1.000
_cell.angle_alpha   90.00
_cell.angle_beta   90.00
_cell.angle_gamma   90.00
#
_symmetry.space_group_name_H-M   'P 1'
#
loop_
_entity.id
_entity.type
_entity.pdbx_description
1 polymer ?
#
loop_
_entity_poly.entity_id
_entity_poly.type
_entity_poly.pdbx_seq_one_letter_code
_entity_poly.pdbx_strand_id
1 'polypeptide(L)'
;MAEDNEASPDCVRITLRMTPQQRDLLCRAAAVAGLPVSTFVLRSACQAAEEPPIEEQPGASSSSVESLPTFTKPARQRWESIPADIRKRLLSNVWCGHCRHETTITHFSGTIKGADLLLVGQCTACHGDVARVIEGS
;
A
#
# COMPACT_ATOMS: atom_id res chain seq x y z
N MET A 1 -26.40 11.55 -47.79
CA MET A 1 -26.70 11.32 -46.36
C MET A 1 -25.69 12.15 -45.61
N ALA A 2 -26.18 13.20 -44.97
CA ALA A 2 -25.40 14.12 -44.17
C ALA A 2 -25.11 13.46 -42.82
N GLU A 3 -23.86 13.57 -42.36
CA GLU A 3 -23.58 13.57 -40.93
C GLU A 3 -22.83 14.87 -40.67
N ASP A 4 -23.62 15.89 -40.34
CA ASP A 4 -23.16 17.18 -39.84
C ASP A 4 -22.30 16.93 -38.59
N ASN A 5 -21.00 17.17 -38.73
CA ASN A 5 -20.08 17.28 -37.59
C ASN A 5 -20.29 18.65 -36.93
N GLU A 6 -21.42 18.78 -36.25
CA GLU A 6 -21.74 19.92 -35.39
C GLU A 6 -20.78 19.88 -34.19
N ALA A 7 -19.70 20.66 -34.28
CA ALA A 7 -18.74 20.81 -33.21
C ALA A 7 -19.42 21.53 -32.04
N SER A 8 -19.90 20.74 -31.08
CA SER A 8 -20.43 21.22 -29.81
C SER A 8 -19.39 22.14 -29.12
N PRO A 9 -19.79 23.32 -28.60
CA PRO A 9 -18.87 24.38 -28.16
C PRO A 9 -18.03 24.03 -26.92
N ASP A 10 -18.28 22.90 -26.26
CA ASP A 10 -17.65 22.51 -24.99
C ASP A 10 -16.68 21.32 -25.10
N CYS A 11 -16.03 21.15 -26.26
CA CYS A 11 -15.04 20.08 -26.43
C CYS A 11 -13.74 20.39 -25.67
N VAL A 12 -13.48 19.66 -24.58
CA VAL A 12 -12.23 19.78 -23.80
C VAL A 12 -11.17 18.85 -24.38
N ARG A 13 -10.02 19.41 -24.77
CA ARG A 13 -8.88 18.63 -25.28
C ARG A 13 -7.97 18.20 -24.13
N ILE A 14 -7.86 16.90 -23.90
CA ILE A 14 -6.93 16.31 -22.93
C ILE A 14 -5.63 15.97 -23.65
N THR A 15 -4.49 16.44 -23.14
CA THR A 15 -3.15 16.11 -23.66
C THR A 15 -2.32 15.43 -22.58
N LEU A 16 -1.84 14.22 -22.87
CA LEU A 16 -1.05 13.41 -21.94
C LEU A 16 0.42 13.42 -22.36
N ARG A 17 1.33 13.61 -21.41
CA ARG A 17 2.76 13.32 -21.58
C ARG A 17 3.04 11.92 -21.05
N MET A 18 3.72 11.12 -21.85
CA MET A 18 4.03 9.74 -21.52
C MET A 18 5.34 9.32 -22.16
N THR A 19 6.02 8.36 -21.55
CA THR A 19 7.23 7.75 -22.12
C THR A 19 6.87 6.87 -23.33
N PRO A 20 7.85 6.54 -24.20
CA PRO A 20 7.62 5.62 -25.30
C PRO A 20 7.08 4.25 -24.84
N GLN A 21 7.54 3.75 -23.70
CA GLN A 21 7.10 2.48 -23.13
C GLN A 21 5.64 2.54 -22.66
N GLN A 22 5.22 3.64 -22.02
CA GLN A 22 3.82 3.82 -21.61
C GLN A 22 2.88 3.93 -22.83
N ARG A 23 3.34 4.58 -23.90
CA ARG A 23 2.60 4.64 -25.17
C ARG A 23 2.43 3.26 -25.79
N ASP A 24 3.50 2.47 -25.88
CA ASP A 24 3.44 1.10 -26.39
C ASP A 24 2.45 0.24 -25.61
N LEU A 25 2.53 0.32 -24.28
CA LEU A 25 1.62 -0.39 -23.39
C LEU A 25 0.16 -0.01 -23.65
N LEU A 26 -0.16 1.28 -23.77
CA LEU A 26 -1.51 1.75 -24.08
C LEU A 26 -1.98 1.29 -25.46
N CYS A 27 -1.12 1.32 -26.47
CA CYS A 27 -1.45 0.84 -27.81
C CYS A 27 -1.82 -0.65 -27.78
N ARG A 28 -1.03 -1.47 -27.07
CA ARG A 28 -1.29 -2.90 -26.94
C ARG A 28 -2.58 -3.18 -26.16
N ALA A 29 -2.81 -2.48 -25.05
CA ALA A 29 -4.03 -2.62 -24.26
C ALA A 29 -5.28 -2.24 -25.07
N ALA A 30 -5.22 -1.15 -25.81
CA ALA A 30 -6.29 -0.72 -26.70
C ALA A 30 -6.56 -1.74 -27.83
N ALA A 31 -5.50 -2.31 -28.40
CA ALA A 31 -5.62 -3.36 -29.43
C ALA A 31 -6.30 -4.63 -28.89
N VAL A 32 -5.95 -5.06 -27.67
CA VAL A 32 -6.63 -6.19 -26.99
C VAL A 32 -8.11 -5.89 -26.76
N ALA A 33 -8.43 -4.65 -26.38
CA ALA A 33 -9.81 -4.20 -26.18
C ALA A 33 -10.57 -3.96 -27.51
N GLY A 34 -9.89 -4.00 -28.66
CA GLY A 34 -10.49 -3.68 -29.97
C GLY A 34 -10.93 -2.22 -30.11
N LEU A 35 -10.32 -1.30 -29.36
CA LEU A 35 -10.69 0.12 -29.31
C LEU A 35 -9.58 1.02 -29.83
N PRO A 36 -9.91 2.21 -30.38
CA PRO A 36 -8.93 3.27 -30.60
C PRO A 36 -8.28 3.67 -29.27
N VAL A 37 -6.98 4.00 -29.29
CA VAL A 37 -6.22 4.37 -28.09
C VAL A 37 -6.85 5.55 -27.34
N SER A 38 -7.36 6.55 -28.05
CA SER A 38 -8.05 7.71 -27.46
C SER A 38 -9.32 7.30 -26.71
N THR A 39 -10.14 6.45 -27.31
CA THR A 39 -11.38 5.91 -26.70
C THR A 39 -11.06 5.04 -25.50
N PHE A 40 -10.05 4.18 -25.61
CA PHE A 40 -9.60 3.32 -24.52
C PHE A 40 -9.15 4.17 -23.32
N VAL A 41 -8.26 5.13 -23.54
CA VAL A 41 -7.74 6.02 -22.48
C VAL A 41 -8.85 6.82 -21.82
N LEU A 42 -9.76 7.40 -22.60
CA LEU A 42 -10.87 8.19 -22.05
C LEU A 42 -11.81 7.33 -21.22
N ARG A 43 -12.19 6.15 -21.72
CA ARG A 43 -13.08 5.21 -21.01
C ARG A 43 -12.45 4.72 -19.71
N SER A 44 -11.18 4.35 -19.74
CA SER A 44 -10.44 3.93 -18.54
C SER A 44 -10.35 5.06 -17.52
N ALA A 45 -10.13 6.31 -17.96
CA ALA A 45 -10.08 7.47 -17.08
C ALA A 45 -11.44 7.77 -16.43
N CYS A 46 -12.55 7.69 -17.18
CA CYS A 46 -13.90 7.82 -16.63
C CYS A 46 -14.17 6.75 -15.58
N GLN A 47 -13.91 5.47 -15.92
CA GLN A 47 -14.13 4.36 -15.01
C GLN A 47 -13.34 4.54 -13.70
N ALA A 48 -12.06 4.90 -13.77
CA ALA A 48 -11.24 5.15 -12.59
C ALA A 48 -11.72 6.34 -11.74
N ALA A 49 -12.40 7.32 -12.33
CA ALA A 49 -12.99 8.45 -11.61
C ALA A 49 -14.35 8.11 -10.96
N GLU A 50 -15.06 7.12 -11.52
CA GLU A 50 -16.36 6.64 -11.03
C GLU A 50 -16.22 5.49 -10.03
N GLU A 51 -15.04 4.88 -9.92
CA GLU A 51 -14.74 3.98 -8.81
C GLU A 51 -14.89 4.77 -7.49
N PRO A 52 -15.77 4.35 -6.57
CA PRO A 52 -15.81 4.95 -5.24
C PRO A 52 -14.40 4.85 -4.62
N PRO A 53 -14.04 5.69 -3.63
CA PRO A 53 -12.82 5.44 -2.86
C PRO A 53 -12.99 4.09 -2.16
N ILE A 54 -12.54 3.03 -2.82
CA ILE A 54 -12.46 1.69 -2.27
C ILE A 54 -11.37 1.80 -1.21
N GLU A 55 -11.78 1.81 0.06
CA GLU A 55 -10.91 1.32 1.14
C GLU A 55 -10.31 0.00 0.65
N GLU A 56 -8.99 -0.01 0.42
CA GLU A 56 -8.27 -1.16 -0.09
C GLU A 56 -8.62 -2.42 0.71
N GLN A 57 -9.37 -3.34 0.09
CA GLN A 57 -9.49 -4.72 0.54
C GLN A 57 -8.65 -5.60 -0.41
N PRO A 58 -7.63 -6.32 0.10
CA PRO A 58 -6.64 -6.95 -0.75
C PRO A 58 -7.12 -8.32 -1.24
N GLY A 59 -7.13 -8.48 -2.57
CA GLY A 59 -7.41 -9.72 -3.29
C GLY A 59 -6.34 -10.02 -4.34
N ALA A 60 -5.21 -10.56 -3.87
CA ALA A 60 -4.22 -11.41 -4.54
C ALA A 60 -3.68 -11.05 -5.96
N SER A 61 -2.40 -10.65 -6.04
CA SER A 61 -1.40 -11.31 -6.90
C SER A 61 0.06 -10.96 -6.51
N SER A 62 0.69 -11.92 -5.83
CA SER A 62 2.13 -12.27 -5.79
C SER A 62 3.18 -11.32 -6.42
N SER A 63 3.98 -10.65 -5.58
CA SER A 63 5.35 -11.11 -5.23
C SER A 63 6.00 -10.13 -4.24
N SER A 64 6.52 -10.68 -3.13
CA SER A 64 7.05 -10.00 -1.94
C SER A 64 6.02 -9.14 -1.18
N VAL A 65 5.03 -9.81 -0.57
CA VAL A 65 4.45 -9.24 0.65
C VAL A 65 5.49 -9.47 1.75
N GLU A 66 6.21 -8.42 2.14
CA GLU A 66 6.70 -8.37 3.51
C GLU A 66 5.50 -8.72 4.39
N SER A 67 5.56 -9.87 5.03
CA SER A 67 4.48 -10.42 5.84
C SER A 67 4.02 -9.33 6.81
N LEU A 68 2.80 -8.83 6.61
CA LEU A 68 2.19 -7.85 7.50
C LEU A 68 2.28 -8.39 8.94
N PRO A 69 2.67 -7.54 9.90
CA PRO A 69 2.85 -8.00 11.26
C PRO A 69 1.51 -8.54 11.79
N THR A 70 1.57 -9.71 12.43
CA THR A 70 0.36 -10.40 12.92
C THR A 70 -0.05 -9.82 14.27
N PHE A 71 -1.21 -9.16 14.33
CA PHE A 71 -1.74 -8.56 15.55
C PHE A 71 -3.07 -9.19 15.94
N THR A 72 -3.32 -9.36 17.24
CA THR A 72 -4.71 -9.53 17.73
C THR A 72 -5.50 -8.24 17.51
N LYS A 73 -6.82 -8.32 17.38
CA LYS A 73 -7.69 -7.14 17.16
C LYS A 73 -7.41 -5.99 18.16
N PRO A 74 -7.40 -6.19 19.49
CA PRO A 74 -7.12 -5.09 20.43
C PRO A 74 -5.67 -4.59 20.34
N ALA A 75 -4.72 -5.49 20.03
CA ALA A 75 -3.32 -5.10 19.86
C ALA A 75 -3.13 -4.21 18.61
N ARG A 76 -3.85 -4.51 17.51
CA ARG A 76 -3.86 -3.69 16.30
C ARG A 76 -4.41 -2.30 16.57
N GLN A 77 -5.56 -2.21 17.24
CA GLN A 77 -6.15 -0.91 17.59
C GLN A 77 -5.20 -0.06 18.44
N ARG A 78 -4.56 -0.66 19.46
CA ARG A 78 -3.56 0.03 20.28
C ARG A 78 -2.34 0.44 19.44
N TRP A 79 -1.83 -0.45 18.59
CA TRP A 79 -0.70 -0.16 17.72
C TRP A 79 -0.99 0.98 16.73
N GLU A 80 -2.15 0.97 16.10
CA GLU A 80 -2.57 1.99 15.12
C GLU A 80 -2.88 3.34 15.78
N SER A 81 -3.25 3.35 17.07
CA SER A 81 -3.40 4.60 17.84
C SER A 81 -2.08 5.35 18.06
N ILE A 82 -0.93 4.67 17.90
CA ILE A 82 0.40 5.26 18.05
C ILE A 82 0.80 5.94 16.71
N PRO A 83 1.21 7.22 16.73
CA PRO A 83 1.68 7.92 15.53
C PRO A 83 2.79 7.16 14.79
N ALA A 84 2.80 7.25 13.46
CA ALA A 84 3.68 6.43 12.61
C ALA A 84 5.18 6.67 12.88
N ASP A 85 5.57 7.90 13.19
CA ASP A 85 6.93 8.26 13.59
C ASP A 85 7.33 7.59 14.91
N ILE A 86 6.42 7.57 15.89
CA ILE A 86 6.62 6.89 17.17
C ILE A 86 6.70 5.38 16.97
N ARG A 87 5.83 4.79 16.14
CA ARG A 87 5.92 3.37 15.78
C ARG A 87 7.28 3.02 15.19
N LYS A 88 7.80 3.80 14.24
CA LYS A 88 9.14 3.57 13.66
C LYS A 88 10.23 3.58 14.73
N ARG A 89 10.19 4.54 15.66
CA ARG A 89 11.15 4.61 16.77
C ARG A 89 11.04 3.40 17.70
N LEU A 90 9.82 2.97 18.03
CA LEU A 90 9.60 1.77 18.86
C LEU A 90 10.15 0.50 18.20
N LEU A 91 10.05 0.39 16.88
CA LEU A 91 10.59 -0.75 16.13
C LEU A 91 12.12 -0.69 15.99
N SER A 92 12.74 0.49 15.88
CA SER A 92 14.19 0.63 15.72
C SER A 92 14.96 0.60 17.04
N ASN A 93 14.29 0.85 18.17
CA ASN A 93 14.89 0.94 19.50
C ASN A 93 14.62 -0.31 20.36
N VAL A 94 14.88 -1.51 19.83
CA VAL A 94 14.67 -2.77 20.56
C VAL A 94 16.01 -3.33 21.05
N TRP A 95 16.12 -3.67 22.33
CA TRP A 95 17.35 -4.27 22.86
C TRP A 95 17.45 -5.74 22.45
N CYS A 96 18.54 -6.12 21.80
CA CYS A 96 18.84 -7.53 21.52
C CYS A 96 19.79 -8.09 22.58
N GLY A 97 19.37 -9.12 23.32
CA GLY A 97 20.22 -9.77 24.32
C GLY A 97 21.45 -10.48 23.71
N HIS A 98 21.34 -10.94 22.47
CA HIS A 98 22.45 -11.61 21.76
C HIS A 98 23.48 -10.60 21.24
N CYS A 99 23.02 -9.55 20.54
CA CYS A 99 23.91 -8.52 19.99
C CYS A 99 24.41 -7.53 21.05
N ARG A 100 23.73 -7.45 22.20
CA ARG A 100 24.04 -6.53 23.31
C ARG A 100 23.99 -5.05 22.91
N HIS A 101 23.15 -4.71 21.96
CA HIS A 101 22.90 -3.34 21.53
C HIS A 101 21.45 -3.17 21.04
N GLU A 102 21.07 -1.92 20.81
CA GLU A 102 19.83 -1.52 20.14
C GLU A 102 19.76 -2.05 18.71
N THR A 103 18.62 -2.58 18.31
CA THR A 103 18.38 -3.10 16.97
C THR A 103 16.96 -2.84 16.50
N THR A 104 16.75 -3.02 15.20
CA THR A 104 15.42 -3.02 14.58
C THR A 104 14.78 -4.40 14.68
N ILE A 105 13.54 -4.44 15.16
CA ILE A 105 12.71 -5.65 15.15
C ILE A 105 12.09 -5.86 13.76
N THR A 106 12.16 -7.09 13.27
CA THR A 106 11.55 -7.54 12.00
C THR A 106 10.62 -8.73 12.25
N HIS A 107 9.75 -9.06 11.30
CA HIS A 107 8.81 -10.19 11.38
C HIS A 107 8.03 -10.24 12.71
N PHE A 108 7.57 -9.07 13.18
CA PHE A 108 6.99 -8.96 14.51
C PHE A 108 5.49 -9.24 14.52
N SER A 109 5.03 -9.67 15.68
CA SER A 109 3.63 -9.85 16.03
C SER A 109 3.31 -9.05 17.28
N GLY A 110 2.04 -8.72 17.49
CA GLY A 110 1.58 -7.95 18.63
C GLY A 110 0.40 -8.59 19.35
N THR A 111 0.49 -8.67 20.67
CA THR A 111 -0.58 -9.16 21.54
C THR A 111 -0.75 -8.24 22.74
N ILE A 112 -1.96 -8.17 23.29
CA ILE A 112 -2.19 -7.48 24.58
C ILE A 112 -1.94 -8.47 25.71
N LYS A 113 -1.18 -8.05 26.71
CA LYS A 113 -0.93 -8.76 27.97
C LYS A 113 -1.29 -7.82 29.11
N GLY A 114 -2.43 -8.06 29.77
CA GLY A 114 -2.97 -7.11 30.75
C GLY A 114 -3.39 -5.81 30.05
N ALA A 115 -2.77 -4.68 30.45
CA ALA A 115 -2.95 -3.39 29.79
C ALA A 115 -1.89 -3.11 28.71
N ASP A 116 -0.85 -3.93 28.63
CA ASP A 116 0.33 -3.62 27.82
C ASP A 116 0.28 -4.27 26.46
N LEU A 117 0.84 -3.58 25.46
CA LEU A 117 1.08 -4.12 24.13
C LEU A 117 2.48 -4.74 24.09
N LEU A 118 2.52 -6.07 23.95
CA LEU A 118 3.74 -6.84 23.75
C LEU A 118 3.97 -7.09 22.27
N LEU A 119 5.10 -6.60 21.75
CA LEU A 119 5.63 -6.92 20.43
C LEU A 119 6.69 -8.02 20.56
N VAL A 120 6.60 -9.06 19.74
CA VAL A 120 7.58 -10.17 19.67
C VAL A 120 7.96 -10.39 18.21
N GLY A 121 9.26 -10.51 17.94
CA GLY A 121 9.79 -10.64 16.58
C GLY A 121 11.27 -10.98 16.60
N GLN A 122 11.98 -10.63 15.53
CA GLN A 122 13.38 -11.01 15.32
C GLN A 122 14.30 -9.80 15.20
N CYS A 123 15.50 -9.92 15.78
CA CYS A 123 16.59 -8.98 15.57
C CYS A 123 17.00 -8.94 14.10
N THR A 124 17.08 -7.76 13.49
CA THR A 124 17.53 -7.65 12.08
C THR A 124 18.98 -8.12 11.86
N ALA A 125 19.83 -8.03 12.89
CA ALA A 125 21.26 -8.35 12.77
C ALA A 125 21.60 -9.84 13.00
N CYS A 126 20.97 -10.48 13.98
CA CYS A 126 21.29 -11.86 14.36
C CYS A 126 20.10 -12.83 14.22
N HIS A 127 18.93 -12.34 13.80
CA HIS A 127 17.68 -13.11 13.68
C HIS A 127 17.20 -13.80 14.96
N GLY A 128 17.80 -13.48 16.10
CA GLY A 128 17.40 -13.98 17.42
C GLY A 128 16.10 -13.32 17.89
N ASP A 129 15.38 -14.02 18.77
CA ASP A 129 14.13 -13.55 19.32
C ASP A 129 14.34 -12.28 20.16
N VAL A 130 13.50 -11.27 19.90
CA VAL A 130 13.47 -10.00 20.64
C VAL A 130 12.02 -9.62 20.95
N ALA A 131 11.85 -8.84 22.02
CA ALA A 131 10.55 -8.35 22.43
C ALA A 131 10.61 -6.89 22.88
N ARG A 132 9.50 -6.17 22.68
CA ARG A 132 9.32 -4.79 23.14
C ARG A 132 7.95 -4.66 23.78
N VAL A 133 7.91 -4.10 24.99
CA VAL A 133 6.65 -3.81 25.71
C VAL A 133 6.34 -2.32 25.57
N ILE A 134 5.08 -2.00 25.32
CA ILE A 134 4.52 -0.65 25.28
C ILE A 134 3.42 -0.60 26.32
N GLU A 135 3.62 0.20 27.36
CA GLU A 135 2.71 0.25 28.52
C GLU A 135 1.33 0.79 28.16
N GLY A 136 0.31 0.18 28.75
CA GLY A 136 -1.06 0.68 28.76
C GLY A 136 -1.17 1.93 29.63
N SER A 137 -1.98 2.89 29.18
CA SER A 137 -2.30 4.11 29.92
C SER A 137 -3.56 3.92 30.74
#